data_AF-A0A060Z9P0-F1
#
_entry.id   AF-A0A060Z9P0-F1
#
_cell.length_a   1.000
_cell.length_b   1.000
_cell.length_c   1.000
_cell.angle_alpha   90.00
_cell.angle_beta   90.00
_cell.angle_gamma   90.00
#
_symmetry.space_group_name_H-M   'P 1'
#
loop_
_entity.id
_entity.type
_entity.pdbx_description
1 polymer ?
#
loop_
_entity_poly.entity_id
_entity_poly.type
_entity_poly.pdbx_seq_one_letter_code
_entity_poly.pdbx_strand_id
1 'polypeptide(L)'
;MIPLLQKGERRQARSSQRLCLGRKSLSSAPAAGDSTVVTRLFEGQLSYQMLCLRCDGHSHSNQVFTILSLPIPLDSYRCSLQDCLSLFFQQSTLTCGDQKLCPECGVKRDTAVLTSMAKPPEILVLHLKRWEAANPSLPTR
;
A
#
# COMPACT_ATOMS: atom_id res chain seq x y z
N MET A 1 -42.27 -25.01 -17.12
CA MET A 1 -43.41 -24.11 -17.35
C MET A 1 -44.18 -24.02 -16.04
N ILE A 2 -44.53 -22.80 -15.60
CA ILE A 2 -45.26 -22.41 -14.37
C ILE A 2 -44.40 -22.49 -13.06
N PRO A 3 -44.53 -21.57 -12.07
CA PRO A 3 -44.21 -20.14 -12.15
C PRO A 3 -43.46 -19.60 -10.90
N LEU A 4 -43.00 -18.36 -11.05
CA LEU A 4 -42.48 -17.44 -10.04
C LEU A 4 -43.50 -17.09 -8.94
N LEU A 5 -43.03 -16.95 -7.70
CA LEU A 5 -43.69 -16.21 -6.62
C LEU A 5 -42.65 -15.68 -5.63
N GLN A 6 -42.35 -14.38 -5.72
CA GLN A 6 -42.08 -13.53 -4.55
C GLN A 6 -42.25 -12.05 -4.94
N LYS A 7 -43.33 -11.45 -4.43
CA LYS A 7 -43.57 -10.01 -4.31
C LYS A 7 -43.53 -9.68 -2.81
N GLY A 8 -43.00 -8.53 -2.45
CA GLY A 8 -43.04 -7.97 -1.09
C GLY A 8 -41.98 -6.87 -0.95
N GLU A 9 -42.20 -5.69 -1.51
CA GLU A 9 -42.87 -4.52 -0.88
C GLU A 9 -41.87 -3.52 -0.31
N ARG A 10 -41.81 -2.37 -0.99
CA ARG A 10 -41.09 -1.17 -0.60
C ARG A 10 -41.87 -0.48 0.52
N ARG A 11 -41.21 -0.13 1.62
CA ARG A 11 -41.72 0.83 2.61
C ARG A 11 -40.62 1.80 3.01
N GLN A 12 -40.70 3.01 2.48
CA GLN A 12 -39.87 4.16 2.87
C GLN A 12 -40.60 4.92 3.98
N ALA A 13 -39.97 5.06 5.14
CA ALA A 13 -40.37 6.05 6.13
C ALA A 13 -39.14 6.45 6.95
N ARG A 14 -38.78 7.73 6.93
CA ARG A 14 -38.76 8.59 8.13
C ARG A 14 -38.19 9.98 7.84
N SER A 15 -39.05 10.94 8.10
CA SER A 15 -38.83 12.35 8.43
C SER A 15 -37.62 12.59 9.35
N SER A 16 -36.87 13.67 9.11
CA SER A 16 -36.58 14.70 10.12
C SER A 16 -35.73 15.83 9.54
N GLN A 17 -36.34 17.01 9.39
CA GLN A 17 -35.64 18.28 9.50
C GLN A 17 -35.71 18.74 10.95
N ARG A 18 -34.58 19.13 11.53
CA ARG A 18 -34.43 20.34 12.37
C ARG A 18 -32.95 20.66 12.58
N LEU A 19 -32.61 21.91 12.26
CA LEU A 19 -31.33 22.57 12.50
C LEU A 19 -30.94 22.51 13.99
N CYS A 20 -29.64 22.44 14.27
CA CYS A 20 -29.03 23.09 15.44
C CYS A 20 -27.54 23.37 15.17
N LEU A 21 -27.23 24.66 15.01
CA LEU A 21 -26.12 25.42 15.62
C LEU A 21 -24.67 24.96 15.37
N GLY A 22 -23.89 25.88 14.81
CA GLY A 22 -22.46 25.76 14.67
C GLY A 22 -21.72 25.59 16.00
N ARG A 23 -20.71 24.71 15.97
CA ARG A 23 -19.50 24.82 16.80
C ARG A 23 -18.31 24.88 15.85
N LYS A 24 -17.62 26.02 15.87
CA LYS A 24 -16.20 26.07 15.54
C LYS A 24 -15.48 25.25 16.62
N SER A 25 -14.78 24.19 16.26
CA SER A 25 -13.66 23.72 17.08
C SER A 25 -12.79 22.71 16.34
N LEU A 26 -11.57 23.19 16.10
CA LEU A 26 -10.31 22.48 16.09
C LEU A 26 -10.12 21.44 14.99
N SER A 27 -9.31 21.86 14.02
CA SER A 27 -8.22 21.05 13.49
C SER A 27 -7.56 20.23 14.62
N SER A 28 -8.02 19.00 14.81
CA SER A 28 -7.27 18.01 15.58
C SER A 28 -6.13 17.55 14.69
N ALA A 29 -4.97 18.18 14.87
CA ALA A 29 -3.70 17.53 14.63
C ALA A 29 -3.79 16.08 15.14
N PRO A 30 -3.20 15.09 14.43
CA PRO A 30 -3.24 13.71 14.89
C PRO A 30 -2.70 13.70 16.32
N ALA A 31 -3.53 13.21 17.24
CA ALA A 31 -3.17 13.07 18.64
C ALA A 31 -1.78 12.43 18.71
N ALA A 32 -0.88 13.04 19.48
CA ALA A 32 0.42 12.48 19.79
C ALA A 32 0.18 11.09 20.39
N GLY A 33 0.25 10.07 19.54
CA GLY A 33 0.03 8.69 19.94
C GLY A 33 1.07 8.29 20.96
N ASP A 34 0.65 7.46 21.92
CA ASP A 34 1.51 6.98 23.00
C ASP A 34 2.78 6.35 22.40
N SER A 35 3.88 7.09 22.51
CA SER A 35 5.17 6.71 21.94
C SER A 35 5.81 5.66 22.84
N THR A 36 5.91 4.43 22.34
CA THR A 36 6.56 3.33 23.06
C THR A 36 8.05 3.30 22.72
N VAL A 37 8.85 2.61 23.53
CA VAL A 37 10.26 2.36 23.21
C VAL A 37 10.40 1.67 21.84
N VAL A 38 9.46 0.80 21.47
CA VAL A 38 9.49 0.09 20.19
C VAL A 38 9.27 1.05 19.02
N THR A 39 8.25 1.91 19.10
CA THR A 39 7.96 2.88 18.02
C THR A 39 9.03 3.97 17.92
N ARG A 40 9.74 4.26 19.01
CA ARG A 40 10.86 5.20 18.98
C ARG A 40 12.10 4.61 18.31
N LEU A 41 12.46 3.38 18.65
CA LEU A 41 13.72 2.77 18.22
C LEU A 41 13.62 2.13 16.83
N PHE A 42 12.54 1.39 16.56
CA PHE A 42 12.48 0.50 15.39
C PHE A 42 11.60 1.00 14.26
N GLU A 43 10.81 2.05 14.48
CA GLU A 43 9.85 2.53 13.49
C GLU A 43 10.47 3.46 12.46
N GLY A 44 10.39 3.06 11.19
CA GLY A 44 10.70 3.89 10.03
C GLY A 44 9.46 4.13 9.17
N GLN A 45 9.62 4.97 8.15
CA GLN A 45 8.59 5.22 7.15
C GLN A 45 9.16 5.08 5.74
N LEU A 46 8.47 4.30 4.90
CA LEU A 46 8.68 4.23 3.47
C LEU A 46 7.71 5.18 2.77
N SER A 47 8.17 5.77 1.68
CA SER A 47 7.40 6.59 0.75
C SER A 47 7.25 5.84 -0.56
N TYR A 48 6.00 5.66 -0.99
CA TYR A 48 5.62 5.05 -2.25
C TYR A 48 5.05 6.11 -3.17
N GLN A 49 5.71 6.32 -4.31
CA GLN A 49 5.23 7.17 -5.38
C GLN A 49 4.70 6.28 -6.51
N MET A 50 3.43 6.45 -6.84
CA MET A 50 2.76 5.73 -7.91
C MET A 50 2.52 6.68 -9.09
N LEU A 51 3.05 6.33 -10.26
CA LEU A 51 2.96 7.07 -11.52
C LEU A 51 2.15 6.29 -12.54
N CYS A 52 1.04 6.86 -13.01
CA CYS A 52 0.25 6.30 -14.10
C CYS A 52 1.00 6.44 -15.43
N LEU A 53 1.29 5.33 -16.12
CA LEU A 53 2.05 5.34 -17.38
C LEU A 53 1.25 5.79 -18.62
N ARG A 54 0.07 6.38 -18.42
CA ARG A 54 -0.81 6.85 -19.51
C ARG A 54 -1.12 8.34 -19.46
N CYS A 55 -1.27 8.91 -18.28
CA CYS A 55 -1.61 10.32 -18.08
C CYS A 55 -0.62 11.07 -17.19
N ASP A 56 0.46 10.40 -16.76
CA ASP A 56 1.48 10.92 -15.85
C ASP A 56 0.95 11.45 -14.50
N GLY A 57 -0.26 11.02 -14.13
CA GLY A 57 -0.83 11.29 -12.81
C GLY A 57 0.00 10.60 -11.73
N HIS A 58 0.36 11.35 -10.70
CA HIS A 58 1.14 10.88 -9.57
C HIS A 58 0.28 10.80 -8.31
N SER A 59 0.50 9.76 -7.51
CA SER A 59 -0.02 9.66 -6.15
C SER A 59 1.08 9.24 -5.20
N HIS A 60 0.95 9.67 -3.95
CA HIS A 60 1.95 9.45 -2.92
C HIS A 60 1.29 8.83 -1.69
N SER A 61 1.92 7.81 -1.14
CA SER A 61 1.51 7.19 0.12
C SER A 61 2.72 6.88 0.98
N ASN A 62 2.56 6.99 2.30
CA ASN A 62 3.59 6.60 3.25
C ASN A 62 3.15 5.35 4.02
N GLN A 63 4.10 4.48 4.32
CA GLN A 63 3.87 3.28 5.10
C GLN A 63 4.89 3.18 6.22
N VAL A 64 4.39 2.96 7.43
CA VAL A 64 5.21 2.68 8.60
C VAL A 64 5.73 1.25 8.56
N PHE A 65 6.99 1.05 8.97
CA PHE A 65 7.60 -0.28 9.10
C PHE A 65 8.44 -0.40 10.36
N THR A 66 8.56 -1.62 10.89
CA THR A 66 9.52 -1.99 11.94
C THR A 66 10.60 -2.96 11.44
N ILE A 67 10.30 -3.69 10.38
CA ILE A 67 11.19 -4.67 9.73
C ILE A 67 11.10 -4.48 8.22
N LEU A 68 12.24 -4.36 7.54
CA LEU A 68 12.29 -4.43 6.07
C LEU A 68 12.61 -5.84 5.62
N SER A 69 11.71 -6.43 4.85
CA SER A 69 11.94 -7.74 4.24
C SER A 69 12.53 -7.58 2.85
N LEU A 70 13.84 -7.82 2.72
CA LEU A 70 14.58 -7.63 1.48
C LEU A 70 14.55 -8.89 0.60
N PRO A 71 14.24 -8.75 -0.70
CA PRO A 71 14.43 -9.82 -1.66
C PRO A 71 15.92 -10.13 -1.85
N ILE A 72 16.24 -11.39 -2.11
CA ILE A 72 17.60 -11.83 -2.46
C ILE A 72 17.66 -12.00 -3.98
N PRO A 73 18.64 -11.40 -4.69
CA PRO A 73 18.82 -11.63 -6.11
C PRO A 73 19.00 -13.11 -6.43
N LEU A 74 18.16 -13.66 -7.31
CA LEU A 74 18.17 -15.10 -7.66
C LEU A 74 19.30 -15.47 -8.62
N ASP A 75 19.71 -14.52 -9.45
CA ASP A 75 20.67 -14.75 -10.54
C ASP A 75 22.14 -14.78 -10.08
N SER A 76 22.39 -14.64 -8.78
CA SER A 76 23.75 -14.65 -8.23
C SER A 76 23.90 -15.60 -7.05
N TYR A 77 24.98 -16.38 -7.06
CA TYR A 77 25.39 -17.22 -5.93
C TYR A 77 25.88 -16.39 -4.73
N ARG A 78 26.31 -15.14 -4.96
CA ARG A 78 26.78 -14.21 -3.92
C ARG A 78 26.24 -12.82 -4.19
N CYS A 79 25.62 -12.21 -3.20
CA CYS A 79 25.19 -10.82 -3.27
C CYS A 79 25.62 -10.08 -2.00
N SER A 80 25.73 -8.77 -2.10
CA SER A 80 25.91 -7.87 -0.97
C SER A 80 24.55 -7.44 -0.41
N LEU A 81 24.55 -6.87 0.80
CA LEU A 81 23.35 -6.23 1.35
C LEU A 81 22.89 -5.05 0.48
N GLN A 82 23.84 -4.34 -0.14
CA GLN A 82 23.55 -3.23 -1.03
C GLN A 82 22.73 -3.71 -2.24
N ASP A 83 23.03 -4.89 -2.79
CA ASP A 83 22.27 -5.44 -3.93
C ASP A 83 20.81 -5.72 -3.54
N CYS A 84 20.59 -6.29 -2.35
CA CYS A 84 19.25 -6.56 -1.83
C CYS A 84 18.45 -5.27 -1.58
N LEU A 85 19.11 -4.23 -1.05
CA LEU A 85 18.50 -2.91 -0.85
C LEU A 85 18.19 -2.23 -2.18
N SER A 86 19.12 -2.28 -3.13
CA SER A 86 18.91 -1.76 -4.49
C SER A 86 17.72 -2.45 -5.16
N LEU A 87 17.59 -3.77 -5.02
CA LEU A 87 16.45 -4.53 -5.54
C LEU A 87 15.13 -4.14 -4.84
N PHE A 88 15.15 -3.92 -3.51
CA PHE A 88 13.96 -3.48 -2.77
C PHE A 88 13.46 -2.10 -3.19
N PHE A 89 14.37 -1.15 -3.42
CA PHE A 89 14.04 0.22 -3.83
C PHE A 89 13.94 0.41 -5.35
N GLN A 90 14.18 -0.65 -6.12
CA GLN A 90 14.05 -0.60 -7.57
C GLN A 90 12.61 -0.25 -7.96
N GLN A 91 12.49 0.64 -8.94
CA GLN A 91 11.19 0.93 -9.52
C GLN A 91 10.57 -0.35 -10.10
N SER A 92 9.35 -0.64 -9.67
CA SER A 92 8.56 -1.74 -10.20
C SER A 92 7.41 -1.20 -11.04
N THR A 93 6.88 -2.03 -11.93
CA THR A 93 5.70 -1.68 -12.72
C THR A 93 4.60 -2.68 -12.46
N LEU A 94 3.45 -2.17 -12.02
CA LEU A 94 2.24 -2.96 -11.85
C LEU A 94 1.56 -3.10 -13.20
N THR A 95 1.50 -4.32 -13.73
CA THR A 95 0.94 -4.62 -15.06
C THR A 95 -0.13 -5.71 -14.96
N CYS A 96 -0.95 -5.85 -16.00
CA CYS A 96 -1.97 -6.90 -16.11
C CYS A 96 -2.89 -6.99 -14.87
N GLY A 97 -2.76 -8.04 -14.05
CA GLY A 97 -3.60 -8.29 -12.87
C GLY A 97 -3.40 -7.28 -11.73
N ASP A 98 -2.20 -6.69 -11.64
CA ASP A 98 -1.81 -5.82 -10.52
C ASP A 98 -2.05 -4.33 -10.80
N GLN A 99 -2.61 -4.00 -11.97
CA GLN A 99 -2.91 -2.62 -12.37
C GLN A 99 -3.75 -1.87 -11.32
N LYS A 100 -3.42 -0.60 -11.12
CA LYS A 100 -4.12 0.30 -10.20
C LYS A 100 -5.16 1.14 -10.95
N LEU A 101 -6.27 1.42 -10.30
CA LEU A 101 -7.28 2.35 -10.79
C LEU A 101 -6.71 3.76 -10.74
N CYS A 102 -6.52 4.38 -11.90
CA CYS A 102 -6.08 5.76 -11.97
C CYS A 102 -7.27 6.70 -11.72
N PRO A 103 -7.19 7.66 -10.78
CA PRO A 103 -8.29 8.59 -10.49
C PRO A 103 -8.59 9.51 -11.68
N GLU A 104 -7.57 9.92 -12.42
CA GLU A 104 -7.72 10.79 -13.60
C GLU A 104 -8.31 10.05 -14.81
N CYS A 105 -7.89 8.79 -15.05
CA CYS A 105 -8.39 8.01 -16.18
C CYS A 105 -9.72 7.28 -15.89
N GLY A 106 -10.07 7.08 -14.62
CA GLY A 106 -11.23 6.29 -14.19
C GLY A 106 -11.16 4.79 -14.53
N VAL A 107 -10.00 4.27 -14.94
CA VAL A 107 -9.80 2.86 -15.33
C VAL A 107 -8.47 2.30 -14.78
N LYS A 108 -8.36 0.97 -14.71
CA LYS A 108 -7.11 0.28 -14.33
C LYS A 108 -6.02 0.54 -15.36
N ARG A 109 -4.83 0.94 -14.91
CA ARG A 109 -3.69 1.28 -15.77
C ARG A 109 -2.39 0.71 -15.22
N ASP A 110 -1.46 0.49 -16.13
CA ASP A 110 -0.08 0.20 -15.76
C ASP A 110 0.49 1.37 -14.98
N THR A 111 1.09 1.06 -13.83
CA THR A 111 1.51 2.06 -12.86
C THR A 111 2.93 1.75 -12.42
N ALA A 112 3.84 2.70 -12.60
CA ALA A 112 5.17 2.62 -12.02
C ALA A 112 5.10 2.93 -10.51
N VAL A 113 5.79 2.14 -9.71
CA VAL A 113 5.89 2.30 -8.26
C VAL A 113 7.35 2.51 -7.91
N LEU A 114 7.65 3.69 -7.36
CA LEU A 114 8.93 4.03 -6.79
C LEU A 114 8.82 3.97 -5.27
N THR A 115 9.70 3.20 -4.64
CA THR A 115 9.78 3.10 -3.18
C THR A 115 11.02 3.86 -2.71
N SER A 116 10.91 4.56 -1.59
CA SER A 116 12.01 5.32 -0.98
C SER A 116 11.90 5.33 0.54
N MET A 117 12.99 5.62 1.25
CA MET A 117 12.97 5.77 2.70
C MET A 117 12.62 7.22 3.05
N ALA A 118 11.42 7.46 3.59
CA ALA A 118 10.97 8.79 4.02
C ALA A 118 11.56 9.16 5.39
N LYS A 119 11.56 8.21 6.31
CA LYS A 119 12.14 8.35 7.66
C LYS A 119 12.88 7.06 8.04
N PRO A 120 14.18 7.11 8.31
CA PRO A 120 14.91 5.95 8.84
C PRO A 120 14.54 5.70 10.32
N PRO A 121 14.49 4.44 10.77
CA PRO A 121 14.45 4.11 12.20
C PRO A 121 15.84 4.32 12.84
N GLU A 122 15.89 4.41 14.17
CA GLU A 122 17.15 4.45 14.92
C GLU A 122 17.87 3.09 14.85
N ILE A 123 17.11 2.00 14.93
CA ILE A 123 17.57 0.62 14.79
C ILE A 123 16.82 -0.04 13.64
N LEU A 124 17.52 -0.29 12.54
CA LEU A 124 16.96 -0.94 11.35
C LEU A 124 17.07 -2.46 11.46
N VAL A 125 15.92 -3.14 11.43
CA VAL A 125 15.85 -4.61 11.37
C VAL A 125 15.61 -5.05 9.94
N LEU A 126 16.50 -5.91 9.42
CA LEU A 126 16.44 -6.43 8.06
C LEU A 126 16.17 -7.94 8.10
N HIS A 127 15.08 -8.35 7.46
CA HIS A 127 14.74 -9.73 7.21
C HIS A 127 15.10 -10.08 5.77
N LEU A 128 15.91 -11.12 5.53
CA LEU A 128 16.26 -11.56 4.19
C LEU A 128 15.28 -12.66 3.74
N LYS A 129 14.53 -12.40 2.66
CA LYS A 129 13.57 -13.35 2.08
C LYS A 129 14.32 -14.47 1.35
N ARG A 130 14.66 -15.53 2.07
CA ARG A 130 15.40 -16.70 1.54
C ARG A 130 14.51 -17.77 0.91
N TRP A 131 13.25 -17.84 1.30
CA TRP A 131 12.32 -18.85 0.84
C TRP A 131 11.19 -18.20 0.07
N GLU A 132 11.05 -18.59 -1.19
CA GLU A 132 9.86 -18.36 -1.99
C GLU A 132 9.09 -19.67 -2.09
N ALA A 133 7.77 -19.62 -2.06
CA ALA A 133 6.97 -20.80 -2.39
C ALA A 133 7.28 -21.17 -3.85
N ALA A 134 7.61 -22.44 -4.11
CA ALA A 134 7.90 -22.91 -5.46
C ALA A 134 6.70 -22.62 -6.36
N ASN A 135 6.82 -21.59 -7.21
CA ASN A 135 5.90 -21.39 -8.32
C ASN A 135 6.27 -22.43 -9.37
N PRO A 136 5.40 -23.39 -9.72
CA PRO A 136 5.72 -24.47 -10.65
C PRO A 136 5.98 -24.00 -12.10
N SER A 137 5.93 -22.70 -12.36
CA SER A 137 6.22 -22.05 -13.64
C SER A 137 7.63 -21.47 -13.76
N LEU A 138 8.43 -21.44 -12.69
CA LEU A 138 9.84 -21.06 -12.76
C LEU A 138 10.71 -22.32 -12.68
N PRO A 139 11.77 -22.44 -13.51
CA PRO A 139 12.67 -23.58 -13.41
C PRO A 139 13.33 -23.57 -12.03
N THR A 140 12.98 -24.56 -11.21
CA THR A 140 13.76 -24.94 -10.04
C THR A 140 15.18 -25.26 -10.46
N ARG A 141 16.15 -24.61 -9.83
CA ARG A 141 17.57 -24.91 -9.99
C ARG A 141 17.93 -26.26 -9.36
#